data_AF-A0A1I3LQN3-F1
#
_entry.id   AF-A0A1I3LQN3-F1
#
_cell.length_a   1.000
_cell.length_b   1.000
_cell.length_c   1.000
_cell.angle_alpha   90.00
_cell.angle_beta   90.00
_cell.angle_gamma   90.00
#
_symmetry.space_group_name_H-M   'P 1'
#
loop_
_entity.id
_entity.type
_entity.pdbx_description
1 polymer ?
#
loop_
_entity_poly.entity_id
_entity_poly.type
_entity_poly.pdbx_seq_one_letter_code
_entity_poly.pdbx_strand_id
1 'polypeptide(L)' 'MPEQDPDYSESGVPSFDYVRDRIEGRFATAAGATELAGETPEAQSLEEQLADRDRAVRDKLAEIRRSLGKE' A
#
# COMPACT_ATOMS: atom_id res chain seq x y z
N MET A 1 -47.24 -8.10 3.42
CA MET A 1 -46.27 -7.18 4.04
C MET A 1 -45.02 -7.23 3.17
N PRO A 2 -44.41 -6.11 2.78
CA PRO A 2 -43.08 -6.18 2.17
C PRO A 2 -42.10 -6.80 3.18
N GLU A 3 -41.29 -7.76 2.74
CA GLU A 3 -40.20 -8.30 3.54
C GLU A 3 -39.22 -7.18 3.83
N GLN A 4 -38.93 -6.94 5.11
CA GLN A 4 -37.95 -5.97 5.54
C GLN A 4 -36.57 -6.50 5.18
N ASP A 5 -35.74 -5.66 4.57
CA ASP A 5 -34.32 -5.97 4.40
C ASP A 5 -33.67 -6.00 5.80
N PRO A 6 -33.05 -7.11 6.24
CA PRO A 6 -32.41 -7.17 7.56
C PRO A 6 -31.29 -6.14 7.73
N ASP A 7 -30.75 -5.60 6.63
CA ASP A 7 -29.67 -4.62 6.64
C ASP A 7 -30.16 -3.18 6.81
N TYR A 8 -31.46 -2.91 6.61
CA TYR A 8 -32.02 -1.56 6.62
C TYR A 8 -33.37 -1.48 7.36
N SER A 9 -33.55 -0.43 8.17
CA SER A 9 -34.86 -0.12 8.77
C SER A 9 -35.88 0.29 7.69
N GLU A 10 -37.18 0.32 8.06
CA GLU A 10 -38.25 0.86 7.21
C GLU A 10 -38.00 2.30 6.72
N SER A 11 -37.26 3.08 7.51
CA SER A 11 -36.84 4.45 7.17
C SER A 11 -35.57 4.51 6.33
N GLY A 12 -35.02 3.36 5.92
CA GLY A 12 -33.79 3.25 5.11
C GLY A 12 -32.50 3.47 5.90
N VAL A 13 -32.53 3.37 7.23
CA VAL A 13 -31.33 3.52 8.07
C VAL A 13 -30.62 2.17 8.16
N PRO A 14 -29.33 2.08 7.80
CA PRO A 14 -28.61 0.82 7.86
C PRO A 14 -28.43 0.33 9.30
N SER A 15 -28.44 -0.99 9.46
CA SER A 15 -28.15 -1.63 10.74
C SER A 15 -26.68 -1.45 11.14
N PHE A 16 -26.40 -1.56 12.44
CA PHE A 16 -25.03 -1.46 12.93
C PHE A 16 -24.14 -2.57 12.35
N ASP A 17 -24.65 -3.81 12.28
CA ASP A 17 -23.92 -4.94 11.73
C ASP A 17 -23.58 -4.72 10.25
N TYR A 18 -24.52 -4.22 9.44
CA TYR A 18 -24.26 -3.90 8.04
C TYR A 18 -23.17 -2.83 7.86
N VAL A 19 -23.19 -1.78 8.70
CA VAL A 19 -22.15 -0.74 8.69
C VAL A 19 -20.79 -1.32 9.11
N ARG A 20 -20.76 -2.15 10.16
CA ARG A 20 -19.54 -2.81 10.65
C ARG A 20 -18.92 -3.67 9.56
N ASP A 21 -19.69 -4.59 9.00
CA ASP A 21 -19.21 -5.53 7.97
C ASP A 21 -18.70 -4.77 6.73
N ARG A 22 -19.36 -3.67 6.36
CA ARG A 22 -18.93 -2.82 5.24
C ARG A 22 -17.64 -2.05 5.54
N ILE A 23 -17.40 -1.64 6.77
CA ILE A 23 -16.13 -0.99 7.19
C ILE A 23 -15.01 -2.04 7.19
N GLU A 24 -15.26 -3.20 7.78
CA GLU A 24 -14.29 -4.30 7.85
C GLU A 24 -13.89 -4.78 6.44
N GLY A 25 -14.84 -4.95 5.53
CA GLY A 25 -14.56 -5.32 4.14
C GLY A 25 -13.70 -4.28 3.41
N ARG A 26 -13.97 -2.99 3.63
CA ARG A 26 -13.15 -1.90 3.04
C ARG A 26 -11.75 -1.87 3.63
N PHE A 27 -11.62 -2.05 4.94
CA PHE A 27 -10.34 -2.09 5.61
C PHE A 27 -9.49 -3.27 5.13
N ALA A 28 -10.07 -4.47 5.08
CA ALA A 28 -9.39 -5.68 4.58
C ALA A 28 -8.93 -5.50 3.11
N THR A 29 -9.79 -4.93 2.26
CA THR A 29 -9.46 -4.63 0.86
C THR A 29 -8.32 -3.62 0.76
N ALA A 30 -8.37 -2.53 1.53
CA ALA A 30 -7.33 -1.51 1.52
C ALA A 30 -5.99 -2.06 1.99
N ALA A 31 -5.99 -2.88 3.06
CA ALA A 31 -4.78 -3.55 3.54
C ALA A 31 -4.19 -4.47 2.45
N GLY A 32 -4.98 -5.37 1.87
CA GLY A 32 -4.51 -6.28 0.81
C GLY A 32 -4.10 -5.57 -0.48
N ALA A 33 -4.74 -4.45 -0.84
CA ALA A 33 -4.39 -3.67 -2.02
C ALA A 33 -2.99 -3.04 -1.93
N THR A 34 -2.51 -2.70 -0.73
CA THR A 34 -1.15 -2.18 -0.55
C THR A 34 -0.08 -3.25 -0.79
N GLU A 35 -0.33 -4.49 -0.36
CA GLU A 35 0.57 -5.62 -0.62
C GLU A 35 0.61 -5.93 -2.13
N LEU A 36 -0.57 -6.04 -2.76
CA LEU A 36 -0.69 -6.28 -4.21
C LEU A 36 -0.02 -5.17 -5.05
N ALA A 37 -0.11 -3.91 -4.63
CA ALA A 37 0.54 -2.81 -5.32
C ALA A 37 2.08 -2.92 -5.28
N GLY A 38 2.63 -3.42 -4.17
CA GLY A 38 4.07 -3.67 -4.03
C GLY A 38 4.60 -4.84 -4.87
N GLU A 39 3.75 -5.82 -5.19
CA GLU A 39 4.15 -6.99 -5.98
C GLU A 39 4.05 -6.78 -7.51
N THR A 40 3.63 -5.60 -7.96
CA THR A 40 3.52 -5.31 -9.40
C THR A 40 4.90 -5.30 -10.09
N PRO A 41 4.99 -5.74 -11.36
CA PRO A 41 6.23 -5.64 -12.14
C PRO A 41 6.79 -4.21 -12.19
N GLU A 42 5.91 -3.21 -12.23
CA GLU A 42 6.27 -1.79 -12.20
C GLU A 42 6.91 -1.39 -10.86
N ALA A 43 6.36 -1.85 -9.72
CA ALA A 43 6.95 -1.62 -8.40
C ALA A 43 8.32 -2.29 -8.25
N GLN A 44 8.46 -3.54 -8.71
CA GLN A 44 9.74 -4.24 -8.73
C GLN A 44 10.79 -3.48 -9.57
N SER A 45 10.40 -2.98 -10.75
CA SER A 45 11.29 -2.19 -11.60
C SER A 45 11.72 -0.85 -10.97
N LEU A 46 10.86 -0.23 -10.15
CA LEU A 46 11.16 1.00 -9.44
C LEU A 46 12.15 0.73 -8.28
N GLU A 47 11.94 -0.35 -7.53
CA GLU A 47 12.86 -0.77 -6.48
C GLU A 47 14.26 -1.09 -7.02
N GLU A 48 14.35 -1.78 -8.16
CA GLU A 48 15.62 -2.07 -8.83
C GLU A 48 16.35 -0.79 -9.26
N GLN A 49 15.64 0.16 -9.87
CA GLN A 49 16.19 1.47 -10.25
C GLN A 49 16.69 2.26 -9.03
N LEU A 50 15.99 2.21 -7.89
CA LEU A 50 16.41 2.85 -6.65
C LEU A 50 17.66 2.19 -6.08
N ALA A 51 17.73 0.85 -6.09
CA ALA A 51 18.89 0.10 -5.64
C ALA A 51 20.14 0.40 -6.48
N ASP A 52 20.00 0.46 -7.80
CA ASP A 52 21.08 0.80 -8.72
C ASP A 52 21.58 2.23 -8.52
N ARG A 53 20.65 3.19 -8.35
CA ARG A 53 21.00 4.58 -8.04
C ARG A 53 21.78 4.66 -6.73
N ASP A 54 21.32 3.98 -5.68
CA ASP A 54 21.98 4.01 -4.38
C ASP A 54 23.36 3.35 -4.43
N ARG A 55 23.54 2.29 -5.23
CA ARG A 55 24.84 1.70 -5.51
C ARG A 55 25.76 2.69 -6.21
N ALA A 56 25.30 3.33 -7.28
CA ALA A 56 26.07 4.32 -8.02
C ALA A 56 26.47 5.52 -7.13
N VAL A 57 25.57 5.97 -6.25
CA VAL A 57 25.86 7.03 -5.26
C VAL A 57 26.93 6.58 -4.28
N ARG A 58 26.83 5.37 -3.72
CA ARG A 58 27.84 4.82 -2.80
C ARG A 58 29.21 4.72 -3.47
N ASP A 59 29.27 4.20 -4.68
CA ASP A 59 30.51 4.06 -5.45
C ASP A 59 31.14 5.42 -5.73
N LYS A 60 30.31 6.41 -6.10
CA LYS A 60 30.79 7.77 -6.34
C LYS A 60 31.29 8.45 -5.07
N LEU A 61 30.59 8.25 -3.94
CA LEU A 61 31.03 8.76 -2.64
C LEU A 61 32.35 8.12 -2.21
N ALA A 62 32.55 6.83 -2.47
CA ALA A 62 33.81 6.15 -2.19
C ALA A 62 34.96 6.72 -3.05
N GLU A 63 34.72 6.98 -4.34
CA GLU A 63 35.68 7.65 -5.22
C GLU A 63 36.07 9.04 -4.71
N ILE A 64 35.11 9.84 -4.24
CA ILE A 64 35.37 11.16 -3.65
C ILE A 64 36.18 11.04 -2.37
N ARG A 65 35.90 10.06 -1.50
CA ARG A 65 36.70 9.87 -0.26
C ARG A 65 38.15 9.52 -0.58
N ARG A 66 38.38 8.69 -1.59
CA ARG A 66 39.72 8.37 -2.11
C ARG A 66 40.45 9.59 -2.64
N SER A 67 39.79 10.40 -3.46
CA SER A 67 40.43 11.59 -4.05
C SER A 67 40.77 12.65 -2.98
N LEU A 68 40.02 12.67 -1.87
CA LEU A 68 40.29 13.53 -0.72
C LEU A 68 41.29 12.94 0.28
N GLY A 69 41.82 11.72 0.04
CA GLY A 69 42.76 11.06 0.94
C GLY A 69 42.18 10.70 2.30
N LYS A 70 40.86 10.47 2.39
CA LYS A 70 40.13 10.14 3.63
C LYS A 70 39.78 8.65 3.74
N GLU A 71 40.62 7.77 3.18
CA GLU A 71 40.59 6.32 3.46
C GLU A 71 41.55 5.96 4.61
#